data_AF-A0A959DGK2-F1
#
_entry.id   AF-A0A959DGK2-F1
#
_cell.length_a   1.000
_cell.length_b   1.000
_cell.length_c   1.000
_cell.angle_alpha   90.00
_cell.angle_beta   90.00
_cell.angle_gamma   90.00
#
_symmetry.space_group_name_H-M   'P 1'
#
loop_
_entity.id
_entity.type
_entity.pdbx_description
1 polymer ?
#
loop_
_entity_poly.entity_id
_entity_poly.type
_entity_poly.pdbx_seq_one_letter_code
_entity_poly.pdbx_strand_id
1 'polypeptide(L)'
;MSSPKDGNAITTVTWDNTMSNRSAQIDKLAWYANRLKTMSLPEINYRLNTAARKKYERWQKVGYFPKAAIQGYPSPILFLPELTAPFETKEYNIFGRPLRIDQPIDWHQDLLSGGSFPLDYSYAIDTRTEKHGIVKVTWEVNRLQFLTHICLQYRYSGEHKYLQRFMDIIRSWKEANPYLKGVNWYSNIEVNLRIITWFLCWEILEATELCRKDPDFKKFADGLWLPLIYLHGQHADKHPSKFSSSNNHLIAEASGLFIAGAYWNFPKSKKWVRKAQKILEREIQLQHSPNGINREEASEYIQFITDFFLIAYIVGQRKGHPFSEAYRGMLGKIFQYICHLMGRSGRLPYYGDDDDGHTFVLAHGEAGNNFQSLLASGAVMFKDPLLKAKAGPFDLKNKILFGPEGEAVFESLPQQEARSESRLYPEEGHFLIKTGRGSQETYLHVDAAPLGYLSIAAHG
;
A
#
# COMPACT_ATOMS: atom_id res chain seq x y z
N MET A 1 -63.08 44.48 37.99
CA MET A 1 -62.45 45.60 37.25
C MET A 1 -61.06 45.13 36.83
N SER A 2 -60.91 44.50 35.65
CA SER A 2 -60.79 45.09 34.31
C SER A 2 -59.42 45.73 34.04
N SER A 3 -58.54 44.96 33.37
CA SER A 3 -57.54 45.26 32.31
C SER A 3 -56.58 46.48 32.42
N PRO A 4 -55.45 46.55 31.69
CA PRO A 4 -54.99 45.73 30.53
C PRO A 4 -53.55 45.15 30.67
N LYS A 5 -53.13 44.03 30.07
CA LYS A 5 -52.97 43.61 28.65
C LYS A 5 -52.05 44.52 27.80
N ASP A 6 -50.83 44.03 27.53
CA ASP A 6 -50.27 43.76 26.18
C ASP A 6 -48.74 43.97 26.05
N GLY A 7 -48.10 42.95 25.45
CA GLY A 7 -47.11 43.12 24.36
C GLY A 7 -45.64 43.42 24.70
N ASN A 8 -44.86 42.41 25.10
CA ASN A 8 -43.42 42.43 24.87
C ASN A 8 -43.13 41.91 23.45
N ALA A 9 -42.77 42.82 22.55
CA ALA A 9 -42.24 42.50 21.23
C ALA A 9 -40.80 41.98 21.37
N ILE A 10 -40.58 40.69 21.04
CA ILE A 10 -39.24 40.15 20.79
C ILE A 10 -38.90 40.46 19.33
N THR A 11 -38.02 41.43 19.11
CA THR A 11 -37.41 41.70 17.81
C THR A 11 -36.56 40.49 17.42
N THR A 12 -37.04 39.72 16.47
CA THR A 12 -36.25 38.70 15.76
C THR A 12 -35.22 39.43 14.91
N VAL A 13 -33.97 39.45 15.37
CA VAL A 13 -32.83 39.81 14.53
C VAL A 13 -32.65 38.69 13.51
N THR A 14 -33.10 38.94 12.29
CA THR A 14 -32.78 38.11 11.13
C THR A 14 -31.29 38.32 10.81
N TRP A 15 -30.46 37.31 11.08
CA TRP A 15 -29.09 37.30 10.59
C TRP A 15 -29.11 37.14 9.07
N ASP A 16 -28.63 38.17 8.40
CA ASP A 16 -28.50 38.20 6.94
C ASP A 16 -27.38 37.23 6.51
N ASN A 17 -27.79 36.02 6.07
CA ASN A 17 -26.92 34.95 5.56
C ASN A 17 -26.10 35.33 4.31
N THR A 18 -26.23 36.56 3.80
CA THR A 18 -25.49 37.02 2.62
C THR A 18 -24.09 37.53 2.94
N MET A 19 -23.83 38.08 4.14
CA MET A 19 -22.50 38.57 4.53
C MET A 19 -21.51 37.44 4.89
N SER A 20 -21.98 36.38 5.55
CA SER A 20 -21.18 35.19 5.91
C SER A 20 -20.69 34.41 4.68
N ASN A 21 -21.51 34.34 3.63
CA ASN A 21 -21.12 33.71 2.37
C ASN A 21 -20.09 34.53 1.57
N ARG A 22 -20.13 35.87 1.67
CA ARG A 22 -19.15 36.74 1.00
C ARG A 22 -17.78 36.69 1.68
N SER A 23 -17.71 36.70 3.02
CA SER A 23 -16.43 36.56 3.73
C SER A 23 -15.79 35.20 3.45
N ALA A 24 -16.55 34.11 3.52
CA ALA A 24 -16.06 32.77 3.18
C ALA A 24 -15.59 32.64 1.72
N GLN A 25 -16.24 33.33 0.77
CA GLN A 25 -15.79 33.39 -0.63
C GLN A 25 -14.52 34.22 -0.81
N ILE A 26 -14.38 35.34 -0.11
CA ILE A 26 -13.18 36.19 -0.12
C ILE A 26 -11.98 35.42 0.46
N ASP A 27 -12.17 34.70 1.56
CA ASP A 27 -11.14 33.86 2.18
C ASP A 27 -10.73 32.71 1.24
N LYS A 28 -11.69 32.13 0.52
CA LYS A 28 -11.43 31.09 -0.49
C LYS A 28 -10.63 31.63 -1.68
N LEU A 29 -10.95 32.83 -2.17
CA LEU A 29 -10.22 33.48 -3.26
C LEU A 29 -8.81 33.91 -2.83
N ALA A 30 -8.66 34.44 -1.62
CA ALA A 30 -7.37 34.77 -1.04
C ALA A 30 -6.50 33.51 -0.86
N TRP A 31 -7.10 32.40 -0.40
CA TRP A 31 -6.43 31.10 -0.32
C TRP A 31 -5.98 30.60 -1.70
N TYR A 32 -6.83 30.66 -2.73
CA TYR A 32 -6.45 30.26 -4.09
C TYR A 32 -5.36 31.16 -4.67
N ALA A 33 -5.42 32.48 -4.44
CA ALA A 33 -4.40 33.42 -4.89
C ALA A 33 -3.05 33.16 -4.21
N ASN A 34 -3.05 32.95 -2.89
CA ASN A 34 -1.84 32.61 -2.14
C ASN A 34 -1.29 31.23 -2.54
N ARG A 35 -2.18 30.26 -2.83
CA ARG A 35 -1.76 28.95 -3.34
C ARG A 35 -1.14 29.08 -4.72
N LEU A 36 -1.72 29.85 -5.64
CA LEU A 36 -1.15 30.07 -6.98
C LEU A 36 0.22 30.75 -6.92
N LYS A 37 0.42 31.71 -5.99
CA LYS A 37 1.72 32.38 -5.79
C LYS A 37 2.83 31.43 -5.33
N THR A 38 2.49 30.32 -4.68
CA THR A 38 3.47 29.33 -4.17
C THR A 38 3.70 28.15 -5.12
N MET A 39 2.95 28.07 -6.23
CA MET A 39 3.10 26.99 -7.21
C MET A 39 4.18 27.32 -8.24
N SER A 40 5.01 26.33 -8.56
CA SER A 40 5.90 26.41 -9.71
C SER A 40 5.11 26.33 -11.03
N LEU A 41 5.62 26.90 -12.12
CA LEU A 41 5.00 26.78 -13.46
C LEU A 41 4.73 25.31 -13.89
N PRO A 42 5.65 24.34 -13.62
CA PRO A 42 5.36 22.92 -13.83
C PRO A 42 4.17 22.40 -13.03
N GLU A 43 4.00 22.84 -11.77
CA GLU A 43 2.86 22.45 -10.93
C GLU A 43 1.55 23.01 -11.46
N ILE A 44 1.53 24.27 -11.90
CA ILE A 44 0.33 24.89 -12.51
C ILE A 44 -0.09 24.11 -13.76
N ASN A 45 0.84 23.87 -14.68
CA ASN A 45 0.56 23.10 -15.89
C ASN A 45 0.06 21.68 -15.56
N TYR A 46 0.65 21.03 -14.56
CA TYR A 46 0.19 19.72 -14.11
C TYR A 46 -1.26 19.75 -13.59
N ARG A 47 -1.61 20.74 -12.76
CA ARG A 47 -2.96 20.85 -12.18
C ARG A 47 -4.01 21.15 -13.24
N LEU A 48 -3.70 22.01 -14.22
CA LEU A 48 -4.58 22.28 -15.36
C LEU A 48 -4.82 21.03 -16.21
N ASN A 49 -3.74 20.32 -16.58
CA ASN A 49 -3.85 19.06 -17.32
C ASN A 49 -4.64 17.99 -16.55
N THR A 50 -4.46 17.92 -15.24
CA THR A 50 -5.21 17.01 -14.37
C THR A 50 -6.69 17.36 -14.34
N ALA A 51 -7.05 18.65 -14.23
CA ALA A 51 -8.43 19.11 -14.26
C ALA A 51 -9.10 18.82 -15.62
N ALA A 52 -8.42 19.11 -16.73
CA ALA A 52 -8.90 18.82 -18.07
C ALA A 52 -9.13 17.32 -18.29
N ARG A 53 -8.17 16.48 -17.87
CA ARG A 53 -8.30 15.01 -17.92
C ARG A 53 -9.50 14.51 -17.12
N LYS A 54 -9.63 14.95 -15.87
CA LYS A 54 -10.77 14.56 -15.01
C LYS A 54 -12.11 14.95 -15.65
N LYS A 55 -12.19 16.16 -16.22
CA LYS A 55 -13.39 16.56 -16.97
C LYS A 55 -13.65 15.59 -18.13
N TYR A 56 -12.69 15.38 -19.03
CA TYR A 56 -12.83 14.46 -20.17
C TYR A 56 -13.24 13.04 -19.74
N GLU A 57 -12.60 12.49 -18.73
CA GLU A 57 -12.88 11.14 -18.25
C GLU A 57 -14.27 10.99 -17.64
N ARG A 58 -14.75 12.01 -16.92
CA ARG A 58 -16.14 12.05 -16.43
C ARG A 58 -17.16 11.92 -17.56
N TRP A 59 -16.88 12.51 -18.73
CA TRP A 59 -17.78 12.46 -19.89
C TRP A 59 -17.63 11.18 -20.73
N GLN A 60 -16.42 10.62 -20.84
CA GLN A 60 -16.09 9.65 -21.90
C GLN A 60 -15.57 8.30 -21.40
N LYS A 61 -15.19 8.18 -20.11
CA LYS A 61 -14.51 6.98 -19.59
C LYS A 61 -15.21 6.35 -18.40
N VAL A 62 -16.19 7.00 -17.78
CA VAL A 62 -16.96 6.39 -16.69
C VAL A 62 -17.59 5.06 -17.15
N GLY A 63 -17.34 3.99 -16.38
CA GLY A 63 -17.82 2.65 -16.68
C GLY A 63 -17.03 1.91 -17.78
N TYR A 64 -15.97 2.50 -18.34
CA TYR A 64 -15.13 1.83 -19.33
C TYR A 64 -14.52 0.54 -18.79
N PHE A 65 -14.56 -0.52 -19.61
CA PHE A 65 -13.92 -1.80 -19.33
C PHE A 65 -13.18 -2.27 -20.58
N PRO A 66 -11.86 -2.52 -20.51
CA PRO A 66 -11.09 -2.93 -21.66
C PRO A 66 -11.37 -4.38 -22.01
N LYS A 67 -11.11 -4.76 -23.27
CA LYS A 67 -10.70 -6.13 -23.56
C LYS A 67 -9.20 -6.23 -23.24
N ALA A 68 -8.79 -7.17 -22.39
CA ALA A 68 -7.38 -7.48 -22.23
C ALA A 68 -7.04 -8.71 -23.07
N ALA A 69 -6.03 -8.56 -23.92
CA ALA A 69 -5.32 -9.69 -24.49
C ALA A 69 -3.90 -9.65 -23.91
N ILE A 70 -3.52 -10.70 -23.20
CA ILE A 70 -2.12 -10.94 -22.81
C ILE A 70 -1.51 -11.91 -23.83
N GLN A 71 -0.22 -11.77 -24.10
CA GLN A 71 0.52 -12.67 -25.00
C GLN A 71 0.90 -13.97 -24.24
N GLY A 72 -0.11 -14.70 -23.77
CA GLY A 72 0.04 -15.89 -22.93
C GLY A 72 0.05 -15.59 -21.44
N TYR A 73 -0.31 -16.59 -20.64
CA TYR A 73 -0.26 -16.50 -19.17
C TYR A 73 1.19 -16.44 -18.69
N PRO A 74 1.48 -15.68 -17.61
CA PRO A 74 2.83 -15.58 -17.07
C PRO A 74 3.29 -16.91 -16.47
N SER A 75 4.59 -17.21 -16.61
CA SER A 75 5.22 -18.26 -15.81
C SER A 75 5.28 -17.80 -14.34
N PRO A 76 5.02 -18.71 -13.37
CA PRO A 76 5.15 -18.40 -11.95
C PRO A 76 6.60 -18.03 -11.63
N ILE A 77 6.78 -17.11 -10.70
CA ILE A 77 8.10 -16.63 -10.26
C ILE A 77 8.27 -16.66 -8.74
N LEU A 78 7.24 -16.98 -7.96
CA LEU A 78 7.32 -17.17 -6.52
C LEU A 78 7.17 -18.66 -6.19
N PHE A 79 7.45 -19.02 -4.94
CA PHE A 79 7.50 -20.41 -4.49
C PHE A 79 6.49 -20.66 -3.39
N LEU A 80 5.36 -21.29 -3.69
CA LEU A 80 4.43 -21.68 -2.63
C LEU A 80 4.92 -22.97 -1.95
N PRO A 81 5.33 -22.94 -0.66
CA PRO A 81 5.68 -24.17 0.05
C PRO A 81 4.44 -25.03 0.31
N GLU A 82 4.64 -26.31 0.59
CA GLU A 82 3.57 -27.15 1.12
C GLU A 82 3.09 -26.59 2.46
N LEU A 83 1.78 -26.40 2.58
CA LEU A 83 1.16 -25.87 3.79
C LEU A 83 0.90 -27.03 4.75
N THR A 84 1.62 -27.07 5.87
CA THR A 84 1.63 -28.22 6.81
C THR A 84 0.56 -28.14 7.89
N ALA A 85 -0.20 -27.04 7.97
CA ALA A 85 -1.24 -26.83 8.97
C ALA A 85 -2.53 -26.27 8.32
N PRO A 86 -3.72 -26.64 8.84
CA PRO A 86 -4.98 -26.10 8.37
C PRO A 86 -4.98 -24.58 8.35
N PHE A 87 -5.27 -24.03 7.17
CA PHE A 87 -5.52 -22.62 7.00
C PHE A 87 -7.04 -22.43 6.87
N GLU A 88 -7.70 -22.04 7.95
CA GLU A 88 -9.11 -21.65 7.92
C GLU A 88 -9.27 -20.29 8.60
N THR A 89 -9.66 -19.28 7.82
CA THR A 89 -10.11 -18.00 8.36
C THR A 89 -11.44 -17.60 7.74
N LYS A 90 -12.36 -17.11 8.58
CA LYS A 90 -13.64 -16.53 8.15
C LYS A 90 -13.67 -15.02 8.35
N GLU A 91 -12.69 -14.48 9.08
CA GLU A 91 -12.64 -13.08 9.46
C GLU A 91 -11.25 -12.51 9.17
N TYR A 92 -11.21 -11.28 8.68
CA TYR A 92 -9.97 -10.54 8.45
C TYR A 92 -10.01 -9.25 9.25
N ASN A 93 -8.97 -8.97 10.03
CA ASN A 93 -8.93 -7.78 10.87
C ASN A 93 -8.66 -6.52 10.03
N ILE A 94 -9.52 -5.51 10.16
CA ILE A 94 -9.39 -4.19 9.54
C ILE A 94 -9.46 -3.18 10.68
N PHE A 95 -8.33 -2.60 11.10
CA PHE A 95 -8.25 -1.65 12.23
C PHE A 95 -8.98 -2.13 13.50
N GLY A 96 -8.81 -3.41 13.86
CA GLY A 96 -9.45 -4.00 15.04
C GLY A 96 -10.92 -4.44 14.83
N ARG A 97 -11.46 -4.33 13.61
CA ARG A 97 -12.80 -4.83 13.26
C ARG A 97 -12.71 -6.07 12.36
N PRO A 98 -13.51 -7.12 12.64
CA PRO A 98 -13.55 -8.29 11.77
C PRO A 98 -14.36 -8.01 10.50
N LEU A 99 -13.74 -8.19 9.33
CA LEU A 99 -14.40 -8.31 8.03
C LEU A 99 -14.76 -9.78 7.80
N ARG A 100 -16.06 -10.07 7.63
CA ARG A 100 -16.56 -11.42 7.30
C ARG A 100 -16.30 -11.77 5.84
N ILE A 101 -15.17 -12.44 5.57
CA ILE A 101 -14.76 -12.79 4.21
C ILE A 101 -15.56 -13.95 3.62
N ASP A 102 -16.40 -14.60 4.42
CA ASP A 102 -17.36 -15.64 4.01
C ASP A 102 -18.75 -15.09 3.61
N GLN A 103 -19.01 -13.78 3.80
CA GLN A 103 -20.30 -13.14 3.55
C GLN A 103 -20.23 -12.06 2.45
N PRO A 104 -21.35 -11.62 1.85
CA PRO A 104 -21.34 -10.46 0.95
C PRO A 104 -20.70 -9.23 1.61
N ILE A 105 -19.89 -8.50 0.85
CA ILE A 105 -19.14 -7.33 1.33
C ILE A 105 -19.76 -6.07 0.74
N ASP A 106 -20.05 -5.07 1.58
CA ASP A 106 -20.37 -3.72 1.11
C ASP A 106 -19.06 -2.96 0.84
N TRP A 107 -18.78 -2.73 -0.45
CA TRP A 107 -17.54 -2.13 -0.92
C TRP A 107 -17.42 -0.63 -0.68
N HIS A 108 -18.50 0.03 -0.25
CA HIS A 108 -18.52 1.47 0.01
C HIS A 108 -18.76 1.80 1.48
N GLN A 109 -18.95 0.79 2.33
CA GLN A 109 -19.13 0.97 3.77
C GLN A 109 -17.79 1.20 4.49
N ASP A 110 -17.82 2.06 5.51
CA ASP A 110 -16.80 2.17 6.55
C ASP A 110 -17.18 1.24 7.72
N LEU A 111 -16.33 0.25 8.01
CA LEU A 111 -16.54 -0.73 9.07
C LEU A 111 -16.46 -0.14 10.50
N LEU A 112 -15.84 1.04 10.68
CA LEU A 112 -15.72 1.69 11.99
C LEU A 112 -16.95 2.54 12.31
N SER A 113 -17.33 3.46 11.41
CA SER A 113 -18.48 4.35 11.64
C SER A 113 -19.83 3.79 11.18
N GLY A 114 -19.82 2.80 10.29
CA GLY A 114 -21.02 2.32 9.59
C GLY A 114 -21.47 3.22 8.43
N GLY A 115 -20.79 4.35 8.18
CA GLY A 115 -21.03 5.25 7.05
C GLY A 115 -20.84 4.57 5.69
N SER A 116 -21.39 5.17 4.63
CA SER A 116 -21.25 4.64 3.27
C SER A 116 -20.98 5.76 2.25
N PHE A 117 -20.04 5.49 1.35
CA PHE A 117 -19.63 6.39 0.28
C PHE A 117 -20.55 6.28 -0.95
N PRO A 118 -20.85 7.39 -1.64
CA PRO A 118 -21.77 7.37 -2.77
C PRO A 118 -21.14 6.77 -4.03
N LEU A 119 -21.99 6.20 -4.90
CA LEU A 119 -21.61 5.67 -6.21
C LEU A 119 -21.50 6.77 -7.29
N ASP A 120 -20.78 7.84 -6.97
CA ASP A 120 -20.59 9.02 -7.83
C ASP A 120 -19.28 8.97 -8.61
N TYR A 121 -19.04 9.96 -9.49
CA TYR A 121 -17.73 10.12 -10.13
C TYR A 121 -16.64 10.25 -9.06
N SER A 122 -15.64 9.37 -9.09
CA SER A 122 -14.70 9.19 -7.97
C SER A 122 -14.11 10.50 -7.47
N TYR A 123 -13.59 11.35 -8.35
CA TYR A 123 -12.96 12.61 -7.94
C TYR A 123 -13.93 13.74 -7.54
N ALA A 124 -15.25 13.49 -7.55
CA ALA A 124 -16.27 14.38 -7.00
C ALA A 124 -16.71 13.98 -5.58
N ILE A 125 -16.30 12.79 -5.12
CA ILE A 125 -16.61 12.30 -3.77
C ILE A 125 -15.77 13.08 -2.75
N ASP A 126 -16.40 13.52 -1.68
CA ASP A 126 -15.71 14.11 -0.55
C ASP A 126 -15.08 13.01 0.31
N THR A 127 -13.76 12.94 0.27
CA THR A 127 -12.93 12.02 1.07
C THR A 127 -12.15 12.75 2.16
N ARG A 128 -12.37 14.06 2.33
CA ARG A 128 -11.65 14.91 3.30
C ARG A 128 -12.44 15.14 4.57
N THR A 129 -13.77 15.08 4.47
CA THR A 129 -14.66 15.14 5.63
C THR A 129 -15.18 13.75 5.95
N GLU A 130 -15.58 13.54 7.20
CA GLU A 130 -16.18 12.28 7.66
C GLU A 130 -17.67 12.18 7.33
N LYS A 131 -18.19 13.02 6.42
CA LYS A 131 -19.61 13.05 6.04
C LYS A 131 -20.16 11.68 5.63
N HIS A 132 -19.32 10.86 5.00
CA HIS A 132 -19.66 9.55 4.47
C HIS A 132 -18.98 8.40 5.23
N GLY A 133 -18.27 8.70 6.33
CA GLY A 133 -17.42 7.77 7.06
C GLY A 133 -15.93 8.04 6.87
N ILE A 134 -15.10 7.16 7.46
CA ILE A 134 -13.65 7.21 7.42
C ILE A 134 -13.17 6.48 6.16
N VAL A 135 -12.78 7.26 5.15
CA VAL A 135 -12.43 6.72 3.82
C VAL A 135 -11.31 5.67 3.87
N LYS A 136 -10.37 5.82 4.81
CA LYS A 136 -9.23 4.92 4.99
C LYS A 136 -9.70 3.49 5.32
N VAL A 137 -10.73 3.33 6.15
CA VAL A 137 -11.28 2.02 6.52
C VAL A 137 -11.92 1.35 5.30
N THR A 138 -12.70 2.11 4.52
CA THR A 138 -13.27 1.62 3.27
C THR A 138 -12.18 1.22 2.28
N TRP A 139 -11.12 2.03 2.15
CA TRP A 139 -10.00 1.68 1.27
C TRP A 139 -9.24 0.45 1.74
N GLU A 140 -9.06 0.23 3.04
CA GLU A 140 -8.38 -0.96 3.58
C GLU A 140 -9.06 -2.27 3.14
N VAL A 141 -10.39 -2.33 3.28
CA VAL A 141 -11.20 -3.45 2.73
C VAL A 141 -10.97 -3.60 1.22
N ASN A 142 -10.92 -2.48 0.51
CA ASN A 142 -10.77 -2.42 -0.94
C ASN A 142 -9.32 -2.55 -1.44
N ARG A 143 -8.33 -2.73 -0.57
CA ARG A 143 -6.99 -3.24 -0.94
C ARG A 143 -7.04 -4.74 -1.26
N LEU A 144 -8.12 -5.40 -0.83
CA LEU A 144 -8.43 -6.81 -1.08
C LEU A 144 -7.37 -7.79 -0.54
N GLN A 145 -6.54 -7.36 0.41
CA GLN A 145 -5.39 -8.15 0.89
C GLN A 145 -5.80 -9.51 1.45
N PHE A 146 -6.98 -9.58 2.06
CA PHE A 146 -7.60 -10.82 2.55
C PHE A 146 -7.82 -11.89 1.46
N LEU A 147 -7.78 -11.54 0.17
CA LEU A 147 -7.87 -12.53 -0.92
C LEU A 147 -6.75 -13.56 -0.86
N THR A 148 -5.58 -13.17 -0.39
CA THR A 148 -4.44 -14.08 -0.22
C THR A 148 -4.74 -15.18 0.79
N HIS A 149 -5.48 -14.86 1.86
CA HIS A 149 -5.94 -15.84 2.83
C HIS A 149 -6.88 -16.86 2.17
N ILE A 150 -7.83 -16.40 1.35
CA ILE A 150 -8.73 -17.28 0.59
C ILE A 150 -7.93 -18.16 -0.39
N CYS A 151 -6.90 -17.61 -1.02
CA CYS A 151 -6.00 -18.38 -1.89
C CYS A 151 -5.26 -19.47 -1.10
N LEU A 152 -4.75 -19.16 0.10
CA LEU A 152 -4.10 -20.13 0.97
C LEU A 152 -5.09 -21.21 1.47
N GLN A 153 -6.34 -20.88 1.78
CA GLN A 153 -7.39 -21.85 2.12
C GLN A 153 -7.61 -22.84 0.97
N TYR A 154 -7.72 -22.35 -0.28
CA TYR A 154 -7.84 -23.20 -1.46
C TYR A 154 -6.60 -24.07 -1.64
N ARG A 155 -5.40 -23.50 -1.50
CA ARG A 155 -4.16 -24.24 -1.73
C ARG A 155 -3.89 -25.32 -0.68
N TYR A 156 -4.26 -25.06 0.57
CA TYR A 156 -4.20 -26.04 1.64
C TYR A 156 -5.24 -27.16 1.45
N SER A 157 -6.51 -26.80 1.26
CA SER A 157 -7.61 -27.77 1.32
C SER A 157 -7.90 -28.47 -0.01
N GLY A 158 -7.56 -27.84 -1.14
CA GLY A 158 -8.02 -28.25 -2.47
C GLY A 158 -9.53 -28.04 -2.70
N GLU A 159 -10.27 -27.50 -1.72
CA GLU A 159 -11.73 -27.39 -1.81
C GLU A 159 -12.15 -26.24 -2.74
N HIS A 160 -12.88 -26.59 -3.80
CA HIS A 160 -13.34 -25.63 -4.82
C HIS A 160 -14.17 -24.47 -4.25
N LYS A 161 -14.83 -24.64 -3.09
CA LYS A 161 -15.60 -23.55 -2.45
C LYS A 161 -14.77 -22.28 -2.21
N TYR A 162 -13.48 -22.41 -1.90
CA TYR A 162 -12.58 -21.27 -1.70
C TYR A 162 -12.20 -20.60 -3.02
N LEU A 163 -11.95 -21.38 -4.07
CA LEU A 163 -11.71 -20.85 -5.42
C LEU A 163 -12.94 -20.13 -5.97
N GLN A 164 -14.12 -20.71 -5.77
CA GLN A 164 -15.39 -20.09 -6.15
C GLN A 164 -15.59 -18.77 -5.40
N ARG A 165 -15.35 -18.77 -4.08
CA ARG A 165 -15.44 -17.55 -3.25
C ARG A 165 -14.49 -16.45 -3.72
N PHE A 166 -13.25 -16.79 -4.07
CA PHE A 166 -12.31 -15.85 -4.67
C PHE A 166 -12.87 -15.21 -5.95
N MET A 167 -13.41 -16.02 -6.87
CA MET A 167 -14.01 -15.53 -8.11
C MET A 167 -15.23 -14.63 -7.84
N ASP A 168 -16.09 -15.00 -6.91
CA ASP A 168 -17.31 -14.26 -6.56
C ASP A 168 -17.00 -12.90 -5.92
N ILE A 169 -15.97 -12.82 -5.08
CA ILE A 169 -15.51 -11.56 -4.51
C ILE A 169 -15.03 -10.61 -5.63
N ILE A 170 -14.22 -11.10 -6.57
CA ILE A 170 -13.73 -10.26 -7.68
C ILE A 170 -14.87 -9.81 -8.60
N ARG A 171 -15.86 -10.68 -8.86
CA ARG A 171 -17.08 -10.32 -9.62
C ARG A 171 -17.86 -9.22 -8.90
N SER A 172 -18.18 -9.44 -7.62
CA SER A 172 -18.92 -8.48 -6.79
C SER A 172 -18.20 -7.13 -6.72
N TRP A 173 -16.88 -7.13 -6.50
CA TRP A 173 -16.09 -5.90 -6.48
C TRP A 173 -16.16 -5.17 -7.82
N LYS A 174 -16.03 -5.90 -8.94
CA LYS A 174 -16.09 -5.31 -10.29
C LYS A 174 -17.45 -4.70 -10.60
N GLU A 175 -18.53 -5.34 -10.15
CA GLU A 175 -19.91 -4.87 -10.33
C GLU A 175 -20.17 -3.61 -9.50
N ALA A 176 -19.76 -3.62 -8.23
CA ALA A 176 -19.95 -2.50 -7.31
C ALA A 176 -18.99 -1.32 -7.54
N ASN A 177 -17.90 -1.51 -8.29
CA ASN A 177 -16.89 -0.49 -8.57
C ASN A 177 -16.67 -0.26 -10.08
N PRO A 178 -17.67 0.21 -10.84
CA PRO A 178 -17.47 0.59 -12.24
C PRO A 178 -16.34 1.62 -12.37
N TYR A 179 -15.62 1.62 -13.49
CA TYR A 179 -14.46 2.48 -13.65
C TYR A 179 -14.79 3.96 -13.42
N LEU A 180 -14.03 4.61 -12.53
CA LEU A 180 -14.21 6.00 -12.10
C LEU A 180 -15.56 6.31 -11.42
N LYS A 181 -16.24 5.28 -10.88
CA LYS A 181 -17.38 5.43 -9.98
C LYS A 181 -17.07 4.86 -8.59
N GLY A 182 -17.58 5.55 -7.57
CA GLY A 182 -17.34 5.20 -6.17
C GLY A 182 -15.95 5.61 -5.69
N VAL A 183 -15.72 5.44 -4.39
CA VAL A 183 -14.52 5.96 -3.71
C VAL A 183 -13.25 5.16 -4.05
N ASN A 184 -13.41 3.93 -4.53
CA ASN A 184 -12.31 2.98 -4.72
C ASN A 184 -11.40 3.26 -5.93
N TRP A 185 -11.77 4.18 -6.82
CA TRP A 185 -10.90 4.69 -7.91
C TRP A 185 -10.32 6.09 -7.62
N TYR A 186 -10.56 6.65 -6.44
CA TYR A 186 -10.08 7.99 -6.08
C TYR A 186 -8.56 8.02 -5.87
N SER A 187 -8.05 7.09 -5.07
CA SER A 187 -6.66 7.07 -4.62
C SER A 187 -5.84 6.09 -5.45
N ASN A 188 -4.74 6.57 -6.05
CA ASN A 188 -3.95 5.76 -6.97
C ASN A 188 -3.04 4.75 -6.24
N ILE A 189 -2.63 5.01 -5.00
CA ILE A 189 -1.96 4.02 -4.15
C ILE A 189 -2.85 2.78 -3.96
N GLU A 190 -4.15 2.98 -3.68
CA GLU A 190 -5.10 1.88 -3.45
C GLU A 190 -5.32 1.02 -4.70
N VAL A 191 -5.31 1.65 -5.87
CA VAL A 191 -5.34 0.96 -7.17
C VAL A 191 -4.12 0.07 -7.35
N ASN A 192 -2.94 0.53 -6.95
CA ASN A 192 -1.69 -0.22 -7.12
C ASN A 192 -1.49 -1.30 -6.05
N LEU A 193 -1.95 -1.06 -4.82
CA LEU A 193 -2.03 -2.10 -3.78
C LEU A 193 -2.87 -3.30 -4.25
N ARG A 194 -4.04 -3.05 -4.87
CA ARG A 194 -4.84 -4.13 -5.48
C ARG A 194 -4.08 -4.90 -6.57
N ILE A 195 -3.27 -4.23 -7.39
CA ILE A 195 -2.44 -4.91 -8.41
C ILE A 195 -1.46 -5.86 -7.73
N ILE A 196 -0.81 -5.42 -6.65
CA ILE A 196 0.15 -6.23 -5.90
C ILE A 196 -0.56 -7.43 -5.26
N THR A 197 -1.70 -7.21 -4.61
CA THR A 197 -2.57 -8.28 -4.10
C THR A 197 -2.91 -9.29 -5.20
N TRP A 198 -3.35 -8.85 -6.37
CA TRP A 198 -3.69 -9.76 -7.47
C TRP A 198 -2.51 -10.49 -8.06
N PHE A 199 -1.31 -9.89 -8.09
CA PHE A 199 -0.08 -10.59 -8.47
C PHE A 199 0.16 -11.77 -7.54
N LEU A 200 0.00 -11.54 -6.25
CA LEU A 200 0.29 -12.54 -5.24
C LEU A 200 -0.81 -13.61 -5.17
N CYS A 201 -2.08 -13.24 -5.37
CA CYS A 201 -3.14 -14.23 -5.59
C CYS A 201 -2.88 -15.07 -6.85
N TRP A 202 -2.38 -14.47 -7.94
CA TRP A 202 -2.06 -15.21 -9.17
C TRP A 202 -0.97 -16.26 -8.92
N GLU A 203 0.08 -15.89 -8.19
CA GLU A 203 1.16 -16.79 -7.78
C GLU A 203 0.67 -17.87 -6.81
N ILE A 204 -0.01 -17.51 -5.72
CA ILE A 204 -0.49 -18.46 -4.70
C ILE A 204 -1.47 -19.47 -5.32
N LEU A 205 -2.42 -19.02 -6.15
CA LEU A 205 -3.38 -19.92 -6.80
C LEU A 205 -2.76 -20.81 -7.87
N GLU A 206 -1.50 -20.58 -8.26
CA GLU A 206 -0.93 -21.14 -9.49
C GLU A 206 -1.87 -20.89 -10.68
N ALA A 207 -2.38 -19.65 -10.79
CA ALA A 207 -3.50 -19.31 -11.66
C ALA A 207 -3.24 -19.64 -13.14
N THR A 208 -1.97 -19.64 -13.57
CA THR A 208 -1.57 -20.10 -14.90
C THR A 208 -1.91 -21.58 -15.15
N GLU A 209 -1.69 -22.46 -14.17
CA GLU A 209 -2.09 -23.87 -14.27
C GLU A 209 -3.61 -24.04 -14.16
N LEU A 210 -4.27 -23.28 -13.28
CA LEU A 210 -5.73 -23.28 -13.19
C LEU A 210 -6.38 -22.89 -14.52
N CYS A 211 -5.87 -21.86 -15.20
CA CYS A 211 -6.36 -21.47 -16.53
C CYS A 211 -6.21 -22.57 -17.60
N ARG A 212 -5.32 -23.56 -17.39
CA ARG A 212 -5.17 -24.70 -18.31
C ARG A 212 -6.09 -25.87 -17.95
N LYS A 213 -6.33 -26.10 -16.65
CA LYS A 213 -7.02 -27.29 -16.14
C LYS A 213 -8.51 -27.06 -15.86
N ASP A 214 -8.90 -25.82 -15.55
CA ASP A 214 -10.26 -25.45 -15.16
C ASP A 214 -10.85 -24.45 -16.18
N PRO A 215 -11.79 -24.90 -17.04
CA PRO A 215 -12.42 -24.04 -18.04
C PRO A 215 -13.22 -22.86 -17.45
N ASP A 216 -13.83 -23.04 -16.27
CA ASP A 216 -14.62 -21.98 -15.63
C ASP A 216 -13.71 -20.91 -15.04
N PHE A 217 -12.61 -21.33 -14.39
CA PHE A 217 -11.57 -20.41 -13.94
C PHE A 217 -10.94 -19.67 -15.12
N LYS A 218 -10.63 -20.37 -16.22
CA LYS A 218 -10.08 -19.76 -17.44
C LYS A 218 -11.01 -18.68 -17.99
N LYS A 219 -12.32 -18.97 -18.09
CA LYS A 219 -13.33 -18.01 -18.55
C LYS A 219 -13.41 -16.79 -17.63
N PHE A 220 -13.34 -16.99 -16.32
CA PHE A 220 -13.28 -15.91 -15.34
C PHE A 220 -12.01 -15.06 -15.50
N ALA A 221 -10.84 -15.70 -15.62
CA ALA A 221 -9.56 -15.03 -15.73
C ALA A 221 -9.48 -14.17 -17.01
N ASP A 222 -9.82 -14.75 -18.16
CA ASP A 222 -9.78 -14.08 -19.46
C ASP A 222 -10.87 -13.02 -19.62
N GLY A 223 -12.08 -13.33 -19.16
CA GLY A 223 -13.25 -12.48 -19.36
C GLY A 223 -13.37 -11.32 -18.37
N LEU A 224 -12.76 -11.44 -17.19
CA LEU A 224 -12.95 -10.48 -16.11
C LEU A 224 -11.65 -10.10 -15.39
N TRP A 225 -10.90 -11.06 -14.86
CA TRP A 225 -9.80 -10.73 -13.95
C TRP A 225 -8.62 -10.05 -14.65
N LEU A 226 -8.12 -10.60 -15.77
CA LEU A 226 -7.06 -9.97 -16.57
C LEU A 226 -7.48 -8.62 -17.18
N PRO A 227 -8.69 -8.46 -17.76
CA PRO A 227 -9.23 -7.16 -18.12
C PRO A 227 -9.25 -6.14 -16.98
N LEU A 228 -9.59 -6.59 -15.77
CA LEU A 228 -9.63 -5.73 -14.60
C LEU A 228 -8.23 -5.31 -14.14
N ILE A 229 -7.26 -6.23 -14.10
CA ILE A 229 -5.85 -5.92 -13.82
C ILE A 229 -5.32 -4.92 -14.86
N TYR A 230 -5.62 -5.15 -16.16
CA TYR A 230 -5.19 -4.25 -17.22
C TYR A 230 -5.79 -2.84 -17.05
N LEU A 231 -7.07 -2.74 -16.67
CA LEU A 231 -7.72 -1.48 -16.37
C LEU A 231 -7.03 -0.75 -15.20
N HIS A 232 -6.64 -1.48 -14.16
CA HIS A 232 -5.90 -0.91 -13.03
C HIS A 232 -4.53 -0.38 -13.47
N GLY A 233 -3.77 -1.14 -14.27
CA GLY A 233 -2.49 -0.66 -14.83
C GLY A 233 -2.66 0.58 -15.73
N GLN A 234 -3.75 0.65 -16.50
CA GLN A 234 -4.08 1.85 -17.29
C GLN A 234 -4.42 3.05 -16.42
N HIS A 235 -5.11 2.84 -15.30
CA HIS A 235 -5.41 3.89 -14.33
C HIS A 235 -4.13 4.38 -13.64
N ALA A 236 -3.32 3.44 -13.14
CA ALA A 236 -2.05 3.69 -12.48
C ALA A 236 -1.07 4.52 -13.32
N ASP A 237 -0.94 4.21 -14.62
CA ASP A 237 -0.09 4.99 -15.53
C ASP A 237 -0.59 6.44 -15.72
N LYS A 238 -1.91 6.67 -15.68
CA LYS A 238 -2.54 7.97 -15.98
C LYS A 238 -2.68 8.88 -14.76
N HIS A 239 -2.74 8.33 -13.55
CA HIS A 239 -3.07 9.06 -12.32
C HIS A 239 -1.96 9.06 -11.27
N PRO A 240 -0.67 9.23 -11.63
CA PRO A 240 0.40 9.21 -10.63
C PRO A 240 0.21 10.34 -9.62
N SER A 241 0.42 10.06 -8.34
CA SER A 241 0.56 11.07 -7.31
C SER A 241 1.80 11.92 -7.59
N LYS A 242 1.66 13.24 -7.42
CA LYS A 242 2.74 14.21 -7.64
C LYS A 242 2.71 15.30 -6.57
N PHE A 243 3.87 15.90 -6.33
CA PHE A 243 4.05 17.02 -5.41
C PHE A 243 3.76 16.60 -3.96
N SER A 244 2.86 17.30 -3.26
CA SER A 244 2.56 17.10 -1.83
C SER A 244 1.93 15.76 -1.44
N SER A 245 1.90 14.79 -2.34
CA SER A 245 1.30 13.47 -2.12
C SER A 245 2.16 12.36 -2.71
N SER A 246 3.44 12.64 -3.05
CA SER A 246 4.29 11.73 -3.83
C SER A 246 5.35 10.99 -3.03
N ASN A 247 5.21 10.87 -1.71
CA ASN A 247 6.22 10.23 -0.88
C ASN A 247 6.09 8.69 -0.98
N ASN A 248 5.76 8.00 0.11
CA ASN A 248 5.38 6.58 0.11
C ASN A 248 4.35 6.21 -0.99
N HIS A 249 3.38 7.09 -1.29
CA HIS A 249 2.41 6.90 -2.37
C HIS A 249 3.05 6.64 -3.72
N LEU A 250 4.08 7.42 -4.11
CA LEU A 250 4.70 7.25 -5.42
C LEU A 250 5.49 5.95 -5.51
N ILE A 251 6.08 5.51 -4.40
CA ILE A 251 6.77 4.22 -4.30
C ILE A 251 5.76 3.08 -4.51
N ALA A 252 4.66 3.09 -3.75
CA ALA A 252 3.60 2.09 -3.86
C ALA A 252 2.99 2.04 -5.27
N GLU A 253 2.70 3.21 -5.85
CA GLU A 253 2.14 3.35 -7.19
C GLU A 253 3.10 2.84 -8.28
N ALA A 254 4.40 3.14 -8.13
CA ALA A 254 5.40 2.65 -9.07
C ALA A 254 5.60 1.14 -8.92
N SER A 255 5.61 0.58 -7.71
CA SER A 255 5.74 -0.87 -7.52
C SER A 255 4.58 -1.65 -8.12
N GLY A 256 3.33 -1.23 -7.89
CA GLY A 256 2.17 -1.87 -8.52
C GLY A 256 2.21 -1.79 -10.05
N LEU A 257 2.51 -0.60 -10.61
CA LEU A 257 2.62 -0.42 -12.06
C LEU A 257 3.78 -1.22 -12.67
N PHE A 258 4.91 -1.32 -11.98
CA PHE A 258 6.05 -2.13 -12.39
C PHE A 258 5.66 -3.60 -12.47
N ILE A 259 5.02 -4.14 -11.43
CA ILE A 259 4.58 -5.54 -11.38
C ILE A 259 3.54 -5.82 -12.46
N ALA A 260 2.53 -4.96 -12.64
CA ALA A 260 1.57 -5.09 -13.74
C ALA A 260 2.26 -5.20 -15.11
N GLY A 261 3.29 -4.37 -15.32
CA GLY A 261 4.08 -4.36 -16.54
C GLY A 261 4.94 -5.61 -16.71
N ALA A 262 5.72 -5.96 -15.70
CA ALA A 262 6.73 -7.01 -15.76
C ALA A 262 6.11 -8.42 -15.78
N TYR A 263 4.96 -8.61 -15.15
CA TYR A 263 4.40 -9.93 -14.95
C TYR A 263 3.45 -10.38 -16.08
N TRP A 264 2.33 -9.67 -16.32
CA TRP A 264 1.25 -10.14 -17.22
C TRP A 264 1.39 -9.76 -18.71
N ASN A 265 2.52 -9.20 -19.16
CA ASN A 265 2.80 -8.85 -20.57
C ASN A 265 1.61 -8.24 -21.35
N PHE A 266 0.97 -7.23 -20.78
CA PHE A 266 -0.08 -6.45 -21.42
C PHE A 266 0.47 -5.60 -22.58
N PRO A 267 -0.39 -5.08 -23.49
CA PRO A 267 0.05 -4.24 -24.60
C PRO A 267 0.90 -3.02 -24.21
N LYS A 268 0.71 -2.49 -22.99
CA LYS A 268 1.46 -1.33 -22.46
C LYS A 268 2.60 -1.72 -21.51
N SER A 269 2.84 -3.01 -21.27
CA SER A 269 3.80 -3.51 -20.28
C SER A 269 5.20 -2.90 -20.42
N LYS A 270 5.77 -2.89 -21.63
CA LYS A 270 7.11 -2.30 -21.87
C LYS A 270 7.20 -0.83 -21.44
N LYS A 271 6.13 -0.05 -21.65
CA LYS A 271 6.07 1.35 -21.21
C LYS A 271 5.96 1.44 -19.68
N TRP A 272 5.10 0.62 -19.09
CA TRP A 272 4.88 0.59 -17.64
C TRP A 272 6.14 0.21 -16.88
N VAL A 273 6.82 -0.87 -17.28
CA VAL A 273 8.11 -1.30 -16.71
C VAL A 273 9.12 -0.15 -16.75
N ARG A 274 9.41 0.41 -17.93
CA ARG A 274 10.42 1.48 -18.07
C ARG A 274 10.11 2.70 -17.20
N LYS A 275 8.84 3.12 -17.17
CA LYS A 275 8.42 4.28 -16.38
C LYS A 275 8.53 4.01 -14.89
N ALA A 276 7.96 2.91 -14.42
CA ALA A 276 7.89 2.57 -13.01
C ALA A 276 9.27 2.25 -12.43
N GLN A 277 10.09 1.50 -13.17
CA GLN A 277 11.47 1.20 -12.77
C GLN A 277 12.29 2.49 -12.59
N LYS A 278 12.20 3.43 -13.54
CA LYS A 278 12.86 4.74 -13.43
C LYS A 278 12.42 5.52 -12.18
N ILE A 279 11.13 5.43 -11.82
CA ILE A 279 10.61 6.08 -10.61
C ILE A 279 11.22 5.40 -9.37
N LEU A 280 11.14 4.09 -9.26
CA LEU A 280 11.67 3.33 -8.12
C LEU A 280 13.18 3.54 -7.93
N GLU A 281 13.97 3.50 -9.01
CA GLU A 281 15.42 3.82 -9.01
C GLU A 281 15.71 5.20 -8.44
N ARG A 282 14.89 6.19 -8.79
CA ARG A 282 15.04 7.56 -8.31
C ARG A 282 14.58 7.71 -6.86
N GLU A 283 13.39 7.21 -6.54
CA GLU A 283 12.76 7.47 -5.25
C GLU A 283 13.43 6.70 -4.11
N ILE A 284 14.00 5.51 -4.35
CA ILE A 284 14.77 4.82 -3.30
C ILE A 284 15.98 5.66 -2.85
N GLN A 285 16.63 6.38 -3.77
CA GLN A 285 17.78 7.24 -3.46
C GLN A 285 17.34 8.59 -2.88
N LEU A 286 16.24 9.15 -3.39
CA LEU A 286 15.79 10.48 -3.02
C LEU A 286 15.13 10.50 -1.63
N GLN A 287 14.36 9.46 -1.30
CA GLN A 287 13.59 9.38 -0.05
C GLN A 287 14.37 8.73 1.10
N HIS A 288 15.63 8.38 0.90
CA HIS A 288 16.50 7.85 1.96
C HIS A 288 17.78 8.69 2.10
N SER A 289 18.37 8.66 3.29
CA SER A 289 19.73 9.13 3.51
C SER A 289 20.75 8.10 2.98
N PRO A 290 22.06 8.44 2.88
CA PRO A 290 23.11 7.47 2.57
C PRO A 290 23.18 6.28 3.54
N ASN A 291 22.62 6.42 4.74
CA ASN A 291 22.53 5.37 5.76
C ASN A 291 21.24 4.54 5.68
N GLY A 292 20.36 4.80 4.71
CA GLY A 292 19.11 4.05 4.53
C GLY A 292 17.97 4.51 5.43
N ILE A 293 18.09 5.67 6.10
CA ILE A 293 17.05 6.26 6.93
C ILE A 293 16.03 6.93 6.02
N ASN A 294 14.75 6.58 6.17
CA ASN A 294 13.68 7.19 5.40
C ASN A 294 13.45 8.63 5.85
N ARG A 295 13.35 9.56 4.89
CA ARG A 295 13.24 10.99 5.19
C ARG A 295 11.85 11.45 5.62
N GLU A 296 10.82 10.59 5.59
CA GLU A 296 9.50 10.91 6.16
C GLU A 296 9.50 10.81 7.69
N GLU A 297 10.57 10.30 8.31
CA GLU A 297 10.75 10.28 9.76
C GLU A 297 9.62 9.59 10.53
N ALA A 298 9.14 8.45 10.01
CA ALA A 298 8.18 7.59 10.67
C ALA A 298 8.65 6.12 10.68
N SER A 299 8.70 5.53 11.88
CA SER A 299 9.20 4.16 12.09
C SER A 299 8.39 3.10 11.35
N GLU A 300 7.07 3.29 11.26
CA GLU A 300 6.17 2.31 10.63
C GLU A 300 6.24 2.35 9.10
N TYR A 301 6.48 3.54 8.55
CA TYR A 301 6.55 3.72 7.10
C TYR A 301 7.75 3.00 6.49
N ILE A 302 8.87 2.87 7.21
CA ILE A 302 10.06 2.22 6.66
C ILE A 302 9.79 0.76 6.28
N GLN A 303 9.04 -0.01 7.09
CA GLN A 303 8.73 -1.39 6.72
C GLN A 303 7.78 -1.44 5.52
N PHE A 304 6.76 -0.58 5.50
CA PHE A 304 5.77 -0.52 4.44
C PHE A 304 6.40 -0.22 3.08
N ILE A 305 7.31 0.77 3.01
CA ILE A 305 7.99 1.11 1.76
C ILE A 305 9.08 0.12 1.38
N THR A 306 9.76 -0.50 2.36
CA THR A 306 10.79 -1.52 2.10
C THR A 306 10.18 -2.70 1.36
N ASP A 307 8.98 -3.09 1.75
CA ASP A 307 8.23 -4.16 1.13
C ASP A 307 7.94 -3.91 -0.36
N PHE A 308 7.54 -2.68 -0.72
CA PHE A 308 7.38 -2.28 -2.13
C PHE A 308 8.68 -2.37 -2.92
N PHE A 309 9.80 -1.96 -2.33
CA PHE A 309 11.09 -2.02 -3.00
C PHE A 309 11.58 -3.46 -3.15
N LEU A 310 11.37 -4.30 -2.12
CA LEU A 310 11.74 -5.70 -2.09
C LEU A 310 10.97 -6.50 -3.15
N ILE A 311 9.64 -6.39 -3.18
CA ILE A 311 8.84 -7.16 -4.14
C ILE A 311 9.12 -6.74 -5.57
N ALA A 312 9.29 -5.44 -5.84
CA ALA A 312 9.69 -4.95 -7.15
C ALA A 312 11.06 -5.49 -7.56
N TYR A 313 12.03 -5.50 -6.64
CA TYR A 313 13.36 -6.07 -6.89
C TYR A 313 13.30 -7.55 -7.29
N ILE A 314 12.60 -8.38 -6.51
CA ILE A 314 12.46 -9.82 -6.78
C ILE A 314 11.78 -10.06 -8.14
N VAL A 315 10.69 -9.36 -8.42
CA VAL A 315 9.99 -9.45 -9.71
C VAL A 315 10.90 -9.02 -10.85
N GLY A 316 11.64 -7.92 -10.68
CA GLY A 316 12.58 -7.41 -11.68
C GLY A 316 13.68 -8.42 -12.01
N GLN A 317 14.31 -9.00 -11.00
CA GLN A 317 15.34 -10.02 -11.20
C GLN A 317 14.80 -11.24 -11.96
N ARG A 318 13.62 -11.75 -11.58
CA ARG A 318 13.05 -12.98 -12.16
C ARG A 318 12.39 -12.79 -13.53
N LYS A 319 12.01 -11.56 -13.89
CA LYS A 319 11.37 -11.24 -15.19
C LYS A 319 12.31 -10.57 -16.19
N GLY A 320 13.62 -10.50 -15.90
CA GLY A 320 14.61 -9.91 -16.82
C GLY A 320 14.57 -8.39 -16.87
N HIS A 321 14.17 -7.76 -15.77
CA HIS A 321 14.16 -6.30 -15.56
C HIS A 321 14.93 -5.95 -14.27
N PRO A 322 16.23 -6.32 -14.16
CA PRO A 322 16.99 -6.10 -12.94
C PRO A 322 17.10 -4.61 -12.63
N PHE A 323 17.01 -4.27 -11.35
CA PHE A 323 17.35 -2.95 -10.83
C PHE A 323 18.87 -2.78 -10.71
N SER A 324 19.33 -1.54 -10.62
CA SER A 324 20.74 -1.19 -10.51
C SER A 324 21.37 -1.68 -9.20
N GLU A 325 22.70 -1.81 -9.19
CA GLU A 325 23.43 -2.05 -7.93
C GLU A 325 23.27 -0.89 -6.93
N ALA A 326 22.98 0.34 -7.39
CA ALA A 326 22.67 1.45 -6.49
C ALA A 326 21.35 1.23 -5.76
N TYR A 327 20.31 0.74 -6.46
CA TYR A 327 19.05 0.35 -5.85
C TYR A 327 19.26 -0.79 -4.85
N ARG A 328 19.95 -1.86 -5.25
CA ARG A 328 20.27 -3.00 -4.39
C ARG A 328 21.08 -2.55 -3.16
N GLY A 329 22.08 -1.71 -3.34
CA GLY A 329 22.91 -1.17 -2.28
C GLY A 329 22.10 -0.36 -1.26
N MET A 330 21.21 0.52 -1.73
CA MET A 330 20.32 1.28 -0.84
C MET A 330 19.34 0.39 -0.09
N LEU A 331 18.77 -0.64 -0.74
CA LEU A 331 17.92 -1.62 -0.06
C LEU A 331 18.69 -2.35 1.06
N GLY A 332 19.97 -2.66 0.84
CA GLY A 332 20.86 -3.18 1.89
C GLY A 332 21.07 -2.21 3.05
N LYS A 333 21.21 -0.91 2.78
CA LYS A 333 21.30 0.13 3.82
C LYS A 333 20.02 0.26 4.63
N ILE A 334 18.86 0.17 3.99
CA ILE A 334 17.56 0.18 4.66
C ILE A 334 17.45 -1.01 5.63
N PHE A 335 17.80 -2.24 5.21
CA PHE A 335 17.81 -3.40 6.12
C PHE A 335 18.81 -3.23 7.27
N GLN A 336 19.99 -2.68 7.01
CA GLN A 336 20.98 -2.39 8.06
C GLN A 336 20.42 -1.40 9.09
N TYR A 337 19.76 -0.33 8.64
CA TYR A 337 19.13 0.63 9.54
C TYR A 337 17.98 0.00 10.34
N ILE A 338 17.09 -0.78 9.72
CA ILE A 338 16.04 -1.53 10.44
C ILE A 338 16.67 -2.42 11.52
N CYS A 339 17.76 -3.12 11.21
CA CYS A 339 18.48 -3.95 12.18
C CYS A 339 19.07 -3.12 13.32
N HIS A 340 19.63 -1.94 13.03
CA HIS A 340 20.16 -1.03 14.04
C HIS A 340 19.06 -0.42 14.91
N LEU A 341 17.92 -0.05 14.33
CA LEU A 341 16.75 0.50 15.02
C LEU A 341 16.12 -0.55 15.95
N MET A 342 16.00 -1.80 15.51
CA MET A 342 15.42 -2.88 16.30
C MET A 342 16.22 -3.22 17.58
N GLY A 343 15.53 -3.34 18.71
CA GLY A 343 16.08 -3.90 19.95
C GLY A 343 16.25 -5.43 19.89
N ARG A 344 16.89 -6.03 20.89
CA ARG A 344 17.11 -7.50 20.95
C ARG A 344 15.82 -8.30 21.07
N SER A 345 14.76 -7.70 21.61
CA SER A 345 13.44 -8.32 21.73
C SER A 345 12.63 -8.30 20.43
N GLY A 346 13.17 -7.75 19.34
CA GLY A 346 12.44 -7.55 18.08
C GLY A 346 11.57 -6.29 18.06
N ARG A 347 11.49 -5.55 19.19
CA ARG A 347 10.72 -4.30 19.28
C ARG A 347 11.49 -3.12 18.71
N LEU A 348 10.77 -2.19 18.10
CA LEU A 348 11.28 -0.90 17.62
C LEU A 348 10.72 0.24 18.47
N PRO A 349 11.42 1.38 18.58
CA PRO A 349 10.82 2.60 19.08
C PRO A 349 9.79 3.10 18.06
N TYR A 350 8.62 3.51 18.54
CA TYR A 350 7.60 4.14 17.72
C TYR A 350 7.86 5.65 17.67
N TYR A 351 7.96 6.19 16.45
CA TYR A 351 8.06 7.63 16.19
C TYR A 351 7.43 7.97 14.84
N GLY A 352 6.97 9.21 14.70
CA GLY A 352 6.20 9.67 13.54
C GLY A 352 4.80 9.04 13.46
N ASP A 353 4.20 9.13 12.28
CA ASP A 353 2.85 8.61 12.02
C ASP A 353 2.83 7.10 11.76
N ASP A 354 1.71 6.46 12.10
CA ASP A 354 1.40 5.08 11.77
C ASP A 354 0.04 5.00 11.07
N ASP A 355 0.03 4.33 9.91
CA ASP A 355 -1.16 4.15 9.11
C ASP A 355 -1.60 2.69 8.93
N ASP A 356 -0.95 1.72 9.58
CA ASP A 356 -1.23 0.27 9.46
C ASP A 356 -1.16 -0.23 7.99
N GLY A 357 -0.24 0.34 7.19
CA GLY A 357 -0.11 -0.01 5.77
C GLY A 357 0.55 -1.38 5.60
N HIS A 358 -0.04 -2.30 4.82
CA HIS A 358 0.58 -3.62 4.61
C HIS A 358 0.77 -3.99 3.13
N THR A 359 1.96 -4.49 2.76
CA THR A 359 2.30 -5.02 1.43
C THR A 359 3.52 -5.96 1.47
N PHE A 360 3.63 -6.95 2.35
CA PHE A 360 2.91 -8.21 2.16
C PHE A 360 3.26 -9.18 3.29
N VAL A 361 2.32 -9.47 4.18
CA VAL A 361 2.50 -10.35 5.33
C VAL A 361 1.51 -11.49 5.25
N LEU A 362 1.97 -12.75 5.28
CA LEU A 362 1.08 -13.92 5.39
C LEU A 362 1.62 -14.91 6.42
N ALA A 363 1.63 -14.52 7.70
CA ALA A 363 1.64 -15.45 8.83
C ALA A 363 0.31 -15.29 9.61
N HIS A 364 -0.23 -16.39 10.12
CA HIS A 364 -1.51 -16.45 10.84
C HIS A 364 -1.28 -16.38 12.37
N GLY A 365 -2.09 -15.58 13.08
CA GLY A 365 -1.99 -15.38 14.54
C GLY A 365 -1.51 -13.97 14.94
N GLU A 366 -1.44 -13.67 16.24
CA GLU A 366 -1.06 -12.35 16.80
C GLU A 366 0.27 -11.84 16.20
N ALA A 367 0.13 -10.97 15.18
CA ALA A 367 1.15 -10.15 14.52
C ALA A 367 2.55 -10.77 14.36
N GLY A 368 2.76 -11.50 13.26
CA GLY A 368 4.11 -11.72 12.75
C GLY A 368 4.80 -10.37 12.55
N ASN A 369 5.93 -10.16 13.22
CA ASN A 369 6.67 -8.90 13.16
C ASN A 369 7.30 -8.72 11.77
N ASN A 370 6.73 -7.84 10.95
CA ASN A 370 7.18 -7.67 9.58
C ASN A 370 8.58 -7.04 9.48
N PHE A 371 9.04 -6.27 10.47
CA PHE A 371 10.46 -5.86 10.54
C PHE A 371 11.39 -7.08 10.65
N GLN A 372 11.05 -8.05 11.50
CA GLN A 372 11.82 -9.29 11.64
C GLN A 372 11.77 -10.13 10.34
N SER A 373 10.62 -10.14 9.66
CA SER A 373 10.46 -10.77 8.35
C SER A 373 11.33 -10.12 7.27
N LEU A 374 11.37 -8.79 7.23
CA LEU A 374 12.23 -8.02 6.33
C LEU A 374 13.72 -8.28 6.60
N LEU A 375 14.13 -8.42 7.87
CA LEU A 375 15.50 -8.80 8.21
C LEU A 375 15.85 -10.22 7.74
N ALA A 376 14.91 -11.16 7.74
CA ALA A 376 15.12 -12.47 7.11
C ALA A 376 15.33 -12.34 5.60
N SER A 377 14.55 -11.49 4.92
CA SER A 377 14.74 -11.19 3.49
C SER A 377 16.12 -10.60 3.23
N GLY A 378 16.53 -9.60 4.02
CA GLY A 378 17.84 -8.97 3.93
C GLY A 378 18.98 -9.96 4.19
N ALA A 379 18.85 -10.82 5.21
CA ALA A 379 19.85 -11.83 5.54
C ALA A 379 20.12 -12.77 4.36
N VAL A 380 19.08 -13.24 3.67
CA VAL A 380 19.24 -14.06 2.46
C VAL A 380 19.84 -13.27 1.30
N MET A 381 19.31 -12.08 1.00
CA MET A 381 19.73 -11.27 -0.14
C MET A 381 21.19 -10.81 -0.08
N PHE A 382 21.69 -10.55 1.13
CA PHE A 382 23.04 -10.03 1.36
C PHE A 382 23.98 -11.03 2.03
N LYS A 383 23.49 -12.25 2.35
CA LYS A 383 24.22 -13.27 3.11
C LYS A 383 24.82 -12.71 4.40
N ASP A 384 24.02 -11.89 5.11
CA ASP A 384 24.47 -11.11 6.25
C ASP A 384 23.98 -11.73 7.58
N PRO A 385 24.88 -12.33 8.39
CA PRO A 385 24.50 -12.93 9.66
C PRO A 385 24.06 -11.90 10.72
N LEU A 386 24.41 -10.62 10.59
CA LEU A 386 23.93 -9.58 11.51
C LEU A 386 22.44 -9.32 11.32
N LEU A 387 21.95 -9.37 10.08
CA LEU A 387 20.52 -9.27 9.79
C LEU A 387 19.79 -10.51 10.32
N LYS A 388 20.36 -11.72 10.13
CA LYS A 388 19.81 -12.96 10.70
C LYS A 388 19.70 -12.92 12.22
N ALA A 389 20.67 -12.31 12.92
CA ALA A 389 20.70 -12.27 14.38
C ALA A 389 19.46 -11.59 15.00
N LYS A 390 18.79 -10.68 14.28
CA LYS A 390 17.55 -10.02 14.69
C LYS A 390 16.33 -10.40 13.86
N ALA A 391 16.51 -11.27 12.86
CA ALA A 391 15.42 -11.80 12.07
C ALA A 391 14.54 -12.75 12.89
N GLY A 392 13.29 -12.91 12.45
CA GLY A 392 12.38 -13.94 12.95
C GLY A 392 12.71 -15.30 12.33
N PRO A 393 11.85 -16.31 12.51
CA PRO A 393 11.93 -17.54 11.73
C PRO A 393 11.81 -17.23 10.23
N PHE A 394 12.26 -18.17 9.39
CA PHE A 394 12.06 -18.08 7.94
C PHE A 394 10.58 -18.29 7.61
N ASP A 395 9.83 -17.18 7.64
CA ASP A 395 8.37 -17.17 7.59
C ASP A 395 7.82 -17.46 6.18
N LEU A 396 6.49 -17.60 6.09
CA LEU A 396 5.83 -17.91 4.81
C LEU A 396 6.10 -16.85 3.74
N LYS A 397 6.21 -15.57 4.11
CA LYS A 397 6.60 -14.50 3.18
C LYS A 397 7.96 -14.79 2.56
N ASN A 398 8.97 -15.10 3.37
CA ASN A 398 10.31 -15.40 2.88
C ASN A 398 10.37 -16.74 2.12
N LYS A 399 9.57 -17.75 2.50
CA LYS A 399 9.40 -18.98 1.70
C LYS A 399 8.82 -18.68 0.32
N ILE A 400 7.78 -17.85 0.25
CA ILE A 400 7.18 -17.39 -1.02
C ILE A 400 8.20 -16.63 -1.88
N LEU A 401 8.95 -15.72 -1.25
CA LEU A 401 9.89 -14.87 -1.96
C LEU A 401 11.14 -15.62 -2.42
N PHE A 402 11.73 -16.52 -1.63
CA PHE A 402 13.05 -17.07 -1.92
C PHE A 402 13.09 -18.59 -2.09
N GLY A 403 12.01 -19.31 -1.75
CA GLY A 403 11.92 -20.75 -1.90
C GLY A 403 12.94 -21.53 -1.05
N PRO A 404 13.11 -22.84 -1.34
CA PRO A 404 14.03 -23.72 -0.60
C PRO A 404 15.50 -23.26 -0.66
N GLU A 405 15.91 -22.64 -1.78
CA GLU A 405 17.27 -22.10 -1.93
C GLU A 405 17.53 -20.96 -0.95
N GLY A 406 16.55 -20.07 -0.75
CA GLY A 406 16.63 -19.00 0.24
C GLY A 406 16.63 -19.51 1.67
N GLU A 407 15.81 -20.51 1.96
CA GLU A 407 15.76 -21.17 3.28
C GLU A 407 17.11 -21.81 3.61
N ALA A 408 17.71 -22.55 2.66
CA ALA A 408 19.04 -23.14 2.82
C ALA A 408 20.13 -22.08 3.06
N VAL A 409 20.09 -20.94 2.35
CA VAL A 409 20.99 -19.81 2.62
C VAL A 409 20.77 -19.29 4.04
N PHE A 410 19.53 -19.01 4.42
CA PHE A 410 19.21 -18.49 5.75
C PHE A 410 19.71 -19.43 6.86
N GLU A 411 19.47 -20.74 6.74
CA GLU A 411 19.91 -21.75 7.70
C GLU A 411 21.44 -21.83 7.79
N SER A 412 22.14 -21.76 6.65
CA SER A 412 23.61 -21.83 6.59
C SER A 412 24.34 -20.65 7.23
N LEU A 413 23.68 -19.49 7.37
CA LEU A 413 24.30 -18.32 7.98
C LEU A 413 24.61 -18.57 9.47
N PRO A 414 25.79 -18.18 9.97
CA PRO A 414 26.13 -18.33 11.38
C PRO A 414 25.08 -17.67 12.29
N GLN A 415 24.62 -18.40 13.30
CA GLN A 415 23.79 -17.81 14.35
C GLN A 415 24.68 -16.91 15.21
N GLN A 416 24.43 -15.60 15.18
CA GLN A 416 25.10 -14.63 16.05
C GLN A 416 24.12 -14.15 17.12
N GLU A 417 24.64 -13.83 18.31
CA GLU A 417 23.83 -13.13 19.31
C GLU A 417 23.55 -11.70 18.82
N ALA A 418 22.28 -11.29 18.88
CA ALA A 418 21.91 -9.91 18.65
C ALA A 418 22.63 -9.02 19.66
N ARG A 419 23.52 -8.14 19.19
CA ARG A 419 24.28 -7.23 20.05
C ARG A 419 23.50 -5.95 20.35
N SER A 420 23.61 -5.47 21.58
CA SER A 420 23.18 -4.13 22.00
C SER A 420 24.30 -3.13 21.72
N GLU A 421 24.51 -2.81 20.45
CA GLU A 421 25.48 -1.80 20.03
C GLU A 421 24.80 -0.45 19.84
N SER A 422 25.40 0.61 20.38
CA SER A 422 24.95 1.98 20.13
C SER A 422 25.36 2.44 18.74
N ARG A 423 24.47 3.17 18.04
CA ARG A 423 24.70 3.73 16.71
C ARG A 423 24.21 5.17 16.67
N LEU A 424 25.02 6.06 16.13
CA LEU A 424 24.73 7.49 16.05
C LEU A 424 24.65 7.90 14.58
N TYR A 425 23.55 8.55 14.21
CA TYR A 425 23.28 9.09 12.88
C TYR A 425 23.12 10.62 13.01
N PRO A 426 24.22 11.36 13.19
CA PRO A 426 24.15 12.79 13.52
C PRO A 426 23.60 13.65 12.38
N GLU A 427 23.78 13.25 11.12
CA GLU A 427 23.24 13.98 9.97
C GLU A 427 21.73 13.78 9.81
N GLU A 428 21.23 12.61 10.18
CA GLU A 428 19.81 12.26 10.14
C GLU A 428 19.09 12.54 11.47
N GLY A 429 19.81 12.80 12.56
CA GLY A 429 19.23 13.11 13.87
C GLY A 429 18.78 11.91 14.70
N HIS A 430 19.20 10.67 14.37
CA HIS A 430 18.86 9.48 15.14
C HIS A 430 20.03 8.98 16.00
N PHE A 431 19.84 8.92 17.32
CA PHE A 431 20.83 8.38 18.24
C PHE A 431 20.27 7.16 18.97
N LEU A 432 20.80 5.98 18.63
CA LEU A 432 20.37 4.69 19.16
C LEU A 432 21.36 4.29 20.25
N ILE A 433 20.99 4.50 21.51
CA ILE A 433 21.85 4.21 22.66
C ILE A 433 21.37 2.90 23.29
N LYS A 434 22.19 1.86 23.15
CA LYS A 434 21.88 0.49 23.57
C LYS A 434 23.00 -0.04 24.46
N THR A 435 22.61 -0.67 25.55
CA THR A 435 23.50 -1.46 26.41
C THR A 435 22.73 -2.67 26.93
N GLY A 436 23.40 -3.80 27.09
CA GLY A 436 22.74 -5.02 27.52
C GLY A 436 23.68 -6.02 28.16
N ARG A 437 23.14 -6.86 29.04
CA ARG A 437 23.82 -7.99 29.67
C ARG A 437 22.89 -9.20 29.67
N GLY A 438 23.35 -10.33 29.15
CA GLY A 438 22.51 -11.53 29.03
C GLY A 438 21.30 -11.26 28.13
N SER A 439 20.08 -11.53 28.59
CA SER A 439 18.83 -11.27 27.87
C SER A 439 18.23 -9.87 28.07
N GLN A 440 18.83 -9.06 28.94
CA GLN A 440 18.33 -7.72 29.26
C GLN A 440 19.00 -6.67 28.36
N GLU A 441 18.20 -5.74 27.85
CA GLU A 441 18.65 -4.58 27.08
C GLU A 441 17.99 -3.32 27.62
N THR A 442 18.80 -2.30 27.86
CA THR A 442 18.36 -0.92 28.00
C THR A 442 18.53 -0.24 26.65
N TYR A 443 17.43 0.28 26.10
CA TYR A 443 17.42 0.97 24.81
C TYR A 443 16.77 2.36 24.97
N LEU A 444 17.54 3.39 24.63
CA LEU A 444 17.09 4.75 24.42
C LEU A 444 17.27 5.13 22.94
N HIS A 445 16.19 5.61 22.32
CA HIS A 445 16.24 6.31 21.03
C HIS A 445 16.04 7.80 21.30
N VAL A 446 17.03 8.61 20.94
CA VAL A 446 16.91 10.06 20.90
C VAL A 446 16.68 10.47 19.45
N ASP A 447 15.56 11.12 19.22
CA ASP A 447 15.17 11.69 17.94
C ASP A 447 15.37 13.21 17.96
N ALA A 448 16.28 13.68 17.12
CA ALA A 448 16.51 15.09 16.81
C ALA A 448 16.55 15.28 15.28
N ALA A 449 15.78 14.47 14.56
CA ALA A 449 15.66 14.54 13.11
C ALA A 449 15.02 15.86 12.65
N PRO A 450 15.23 16.27 11.39
CA PRO A 450 14.43 17.32 10.78
C PRO A 450 12.94 16.99 10.81
N LEU A 451 12.07 18.00 10.59
CA LEU A 451 10.60 17.88 10.54
C LEU A 451 10.07 17.03 9.35
N GLY A 452 10.74 15.95 8.94
CA GLY A 452 10.26 15.08 7.86
C GLY A 452 10.52 15.59 6.44
N TYR A 453 9.76 15.03 5.48
CA TYR A 453 10.11 15.12 4.06
C TYR A 453 9.39 16.26 3.31
N LEU A 454 10.17 16.98 2.48
CA LEU A 454 9.75 18.07 1.60
C LEU A 454 9.08 19.25 2.35
N SER A 455 8.56 20.21 1.60
CA SER A 455 7.97 21.46 2.13
C SER A 455 6.69 21.27 2.97
N ILE A 456 6.18 20.04 3.06
CA ILE A 456 4.98 19.72 3.84
C ILE A 456 5.30 19.12 5.20
N ALA A 457 6.57 18.89 5.52
CA ALA A 457 6.98 18.22 6.75
C ALA A 457 6.22 16.89 6.93
N ALA A 458 6.26 16.04 5.88
CA ALA A 458 5.47 14.82 5.90
C ALA A 458 5.96 13.89 7.02
N HIS A 459 5.05 13.60 7.95
CA HIS A 459 5.18 12.66 9.06
C HIS A 459 6.26 12.97 10.13
N GLY A 460 6.77 14.22 10.14
CA GLY A 460 7.72 14.73 11.14
C GLY A 460 7.29 16.06 11.77
#